data_AF-A0A8S0FDR1-F1
#
_entry.id   AF-A0A8S0FDR1-F1
#
_cell.length_a   1.000
_cell.length_b   1.000
_cell.length_c   1.000
_cell.angle_alpha   90.00
_cell.angle_beta   90.00
_cell.angle_gamma   90.00
#
_symmetry.space_group_name_H-M   'P 1'
#
loop_
_entity.id
_entity.type
_entity.pdbx_description
1 polymer ?
#
loop_
_entity_poly.entity_id
_entity_poly.type
_entity_poly.pdbx_seq_one_letter_code
_entity_poly.pdbx_strand_id
1 'polypeptide(L)'
;MNQQMYRAAATQHNLEVLASRGLLIWGPDSGSQACGDIGPGRMLDPLTIVDMAVAHFLAPVNDLKHLNIMITAGPTREPLDPVRYISNHSSGKMGFAIAAAAARRGANVTLVSGPVSLPTPPFVNRVDVMTALEMEAAVNASVQQQNIF
;
A
#
# COMPACT_ATOMS: atom_id res chain seq x y z
N MET A 1 24.46 6.63 -13.23
CA MET A 1 25.75 7.29 -13.48
C MET A 1 26.88 6.29 -13.23
N ASN A 2 27.99 6.36 -13.97
CA ASN A 2 29.15 5.48 -13.73
C ASN A 2 29.82 5.80 -12.38
N GLN A 3 30.44 4.81 -11.72
CA GLN A 3 31.09 4.99 -10.40
C GLN A 3 32.20 6.03 -10.39
N GLN A 4 32.96 6.18 -11.47
CA GLN A 4 34.04 7.16 -11.57
C GLN A 4 33.46 8.58 -11.63
N MET A 5 32.38 8.76 -12.39
CA MET A 5 31.65 10.03 -12.44
C MET A 5 31.01 10.37 -11.09
N TYR A 6 30.47 9.38 -10.38
CA TYR A 6 29.93 9.58 -9.04
C TYR A 6 31.02 10.02 -8.06
N ARG A 7 32.17 9.33 -8.05
CA ARG A 7 33.30 9.62 -7.16
C ARG A 7 34.11 10.86 -7.55
N ALA A 8 33.87 11.45 -8.72
CA ALA A 8 34.59 12.64 -9.17
C ALA A 8 34.42 13.79 -8.16
N ALA A 9 35.51 14.52 -7.89
CA ALA A 9 35.52 15.60 -6.90
C ALA A 9 34.45 16.67 -7.16
N ALA A 10 34.21 17.02 -8.42
CA ALA A 10 33.15 17.96 -8.81
C ALA A 10 31.75 17.45 -8.44
N THR A 11 31.47 16.16 -8.66
CA THR A 11 30.18 15.55 -8.31
C THR A 11 29.99 15.49 -6.80
N GLN A 12 31.02 15.09 -6.06
CA GLN A 12 30.96 15.05 -4.59
C GLN A 12 30.75 16.45 -4.00
N HIS A 13 31.49 17.45 -4.49
CA HIS A 13 31.28 18.84 -4.08
C HIS A 13 29.85 19.34 -4.37
N ASN A 14 29.29 19.01 -5.53
CA ASN A 14 27.91 19.36 -5.84
C ASN A 14 26.90 18.70 -4.89
N LEU A 15 27.10 17.42 -4.53
CA LEU A 15 26.26 16.72 -3.56
C LEU A 15 26.34 17.36 -2.18
N GLU A 16 27.53 17.74 -1.73
CA GLU A 16 27.71 18.48 -0.47
C GLU A 16 26.98 19.82 -0.49
N VAL A 17 27.07 20.58 -1.60
CA VAL A 17 26.33 21.84 -1.76
C VAL A 17 24.82 21.61 -1.69
N LEU A 18 24.28 20.60 -2.37
CA LEU A 18 22.86 20.26 -2.31
C LEU A 18 22.43 19.87 -0.88
N ALA A 19 23.22 19.04 -0.20
CA ALA A 19 22.97 18.64 1.19
C ALA A 19 22.97 19.85 2.14
N SER A 20 23.93 20.77 1.99
CA SER A 20 24.00 22.01 2.79
C SER A 20 22.81 22.95 2.59
N ARG A 21 22.11 22.84 1.45
CA ARG A 21 20.86 23.56 1.16
C ARG A 21 19.61 22.85 1.70
N GLY A 22 19.77 21.72 2.39
CA GLY A 22 18.66 20.92 2.93
C GLY A 22 17.94 20.07 1.89
N LEU A 23 18.54 19.84 0.71
CA LEU A 23 17.98 18.92 -0.27
C LEU A 23 18.28 17.49 0.10
N LEU A 24 17.27 16.63 -0.08
CA LEU A 24 17.36 15.21 0.23
C LEU A 24 18.08 14.45 -0.89
N ILE A 25 19.05 13.62 -0.51
CA ILE A 25 19.86 12.82 -1.44
C ILE A 25 19.68 11.34 -1.04
N TRP A 26 18.90 10.58 -1.81
CA TRP A 26 18.53 9.19 -1.48
C TRP A 26 19.48 8.11 -1.99
N GLY A 27 20.39 8.44 -2.87
CA GLY A 27 21.25 7.45 -3.53
C GLY A 27 22.65 7.96 -3.78
N PRO A 28 23.41 7.25 -4.63
CA PRO A 28 23.02 6.14 -5.48
C PRO A 28 23.10 4.78 -4.80
N ASP A 29 22.53 3.76 -5.47
CA ASP A 29 22.78 2.35 -5.13
C ASP A 29 24.12 1.86 -5.73
N SER A 30 24.58 0.70 -5.27
CA SER A 30 25.78 0.02 -5.76
C SER A 30 25.45 -1.26 -6.51
N GLY A 31 26.15 -1.52 -7.62
CA GLY A 31 25.99 -2.77 -8.35
C GLY A 31 26.71 -2.76 -9.69
N SER A 32 26.46 -3.80 -10.49
CA SER A 32 27.01 -3.93 -11.85
C SER A 32 26.55 -2.79 -12.76
N GLN A 33 27.50 -2.26 -13.53
CA GLN A 33 27.35 -1.12 -14.44
C GLN A 33 27.58 -1.56 -15.90
N ALA A 34 27.07 -0.77 -16.85
CA ALA A 34 27.17 -1.09 -18.28
C ALA A 34 28.62 -1.22 -18.81
N CYS A 35 29.60 -0.65 -18.11
CA CYS A 35 31.02 -0.79 -18.43
C CYS A 35 31.69 -2.05 -17.84
N GLY A 36 30.95 -2.89 -17.12
CA GLY A 36 31.46 -4.11 -16.46
C GLY A 36 31.95 -3.90 -15.03
N ASP A 37 32.05 -2.65 -14.58
CA ASP A 37 32.42 -2.32 -13.20
C ASP A 37 31.31 -2.63 -12.20
N ILE A 38 31.68 -2.83 -10.93
CA ILE A 38 30.76 -2.94 -9.80
C ILE A 38 31.08 -1.81 -8.82
N GLY A 39 30.09 -0.98 -8.52
CA GLY A 39 30.28 0.15 -7.59
C GLY A 39 29.07 1.09 -7.53
N PRO A 40 29.19 2.20 -6.77
CA PRO A 40 28.11 3.17 -6.59
C PRO A 40 27.80 3.91 -7.88
N GLY A 41 26.57 4.38 -8.04
CA GLY A 41 26.15 5.22 -9.17
C GLY A 41 24.90 4.73 -9.89
N ARG A 42 24.39 3.54 -9.53
CA ARG A 42 23.09 3.07 -10.01
C ARG A 42 21.98 3.90 -9.41
N MET A 43 20.92 4.12 -10.18
CA MET A 43 19.67 4.60 -9.60
C MET A 43 19.17 3.55 -8.61
N LEU A 44 18.60 3.99 -7.50
CA LEU A 44 17.81 3.13 -6.63
C LEU A 44 16.72 2.41 -7.42
N ASP A 45 16.29 1.26 -6.92
CA ASP A 45 15.11 0.59 -7.47
C ASP A 45 13.88 1.53 -7.44
N PRO A 46 13.10 1.62 -8.53
CA PRO A 46 11.95 2.51 -8.60
C PRO A 46 10.96 2.37 -7.45
N LEU A 47 10.68 1.14 -6.98
CA LEU A 47 9.75 0.93 -5.85
C LEU A 47 10.34 1.45 -4.55
N THR A 48 11.66 1.34 -4.38
CA THR A 48 12.34 1.93 -3.22
C THR A 48 12.23 3.46 -3.23
N ILE A 49 12.36 4.10 -4.39
CA ILE A 49 12.16 5.56 -4.53
C ILE A 49 10.73 5.95 -4.14
N VAL A 50 9.74 5.19 -4.60
CA VAL A 50 8.33 5.42 -4.24
C VAL A 50 8.13 5.33 -2.73
N ASP A 51 8.65 4.29 -2.09
CA ASP A 51 8.53 4.10 -0.65
C ASP A 51 9.20 5.23 0.15
N MET A 52 10.42 5.64 -0.26
CA MET A 52 11.10 6.78 0.38
C MET A 52 10.35 8.10 0.19
N ALA A 53 9.78 8.34 -0.99
CA ALA A 53 8.99 9.54 -1.25
C ALA A 53 7.71 9.57 -0.43
N VAL A 54 7.02 8.43 -0.31
CA VAL A 54 5.86 8.28 0.56
C VAL A 54 6.27 8.56 2.01
N ALA A 55 7.33 7.93 2.51
CA ALA A 55 7.76 8.11 3.90
C ALA A 55 8.19 9.56 4.21
N HIS A 56 8.84 10.24 3.26
CA HIS A 56 9.36 11.59 3.48
C HIS A 56 8.31 12.69 3.31
N PHE A 57 7.50 12.63 2.25
CA PHE A 57 6.54 13.69 1.92
C PHE A 57 5.14 13.45 2.51
N LEU A 58 4.80 12.20 2.81
CA LEU A 58 3.52 11.85 3.42
C LEU A 58 3.77 11.48 4.88
N ALA A 59 3.89 12.49 5.73
CA ALA A 59 3.75 12.28 7.17
C ALA A 59 2.42 11.57 7.44
N PRO A 60 2.32 10.65 8.41
CA PRO A 60 1.06 9.98 8.74
C PRO A 60 0.01 11.03 9.14
N VAL A 61 -0.89 11.36 8.21
CA VAL A 61 -2.02 12.24 8.49
C VAL A 61 -3.05 11.38 9.20
N ASN A 62 -3.03 11.40 10.53
CA ASN A 62 -3.96 10.64 11.37
C ASN A 62 -5.31 11.34 11.55
N ASP A 63 -5.77 12.01 10.50
CA ASP A 63 -6.99 12.82 10.54
C ASP A 63 -8.27 11.97 10.61
N LEU A 64 -8.19 10.67 10.31
CA LEU A 64 -9.33 9.75 10.42
C LEU A 64 -9.32 8.95 11.73
N LYS A 65 -8.44 9.25 12.69
CA LYS A 65 -8.29 8.49 13.95
C LYS A 65 -9.56 8.37 14.80
N HIS A 66 -10.50 9.29 14.62
CA HIS A 66 -11.77 9.33 15.34
C HIS A 66 -12.91 8.61 14.61
N LEU A 67 -12.63 7.97 13.47
CA LEU A 67 -13.63 7.30 12.64
C LEU A 67 -13.49 5.77 12.69
N ASN A 68 -14.63 5.12 12.88
CA ASN A 68 -14.85 3.72 12.55
C ASN A 68 -15.37 3.64 11.11
N ILE A 69 -14.68 2.92 10.23
CA ILE A 69 -15.03 2.79 8.82
C ILE A 69 -15.21 1.31 8.49
N MET A 70 -16.36 0.94 7.94
CA MET A 70 -16.61 -0.38 7.40
C MET A 70 -16.60 -0.35 5.87
N ILE A 71 -15.99 -1.36 5.25
CA ILE A 71 -15.88 -1.49 3.80
C ILE A 71 -16.26 -2.92 3.43
N THR A 72 -17.12 -3.10 2.41
CA THR A 72 -17.28 -4.41 1.76
C THR A 72 -16.36 -4.51 0.54
N ALA A 73 -15.78 -5.68 0.31
CA ALA A 73 -14.90 -5.89 -0.84
C ALA A 73 -14.94 -7.34 -1.34
N GLY A 74 -14.59 -7.53 -2.60
CA GLY A 74 -14.54 -8.86 -3.22
C GLY A 74 -15.89 -9.33 -3.78
N PRO A 75 -15.92 -10.53 -4.38
CA PRO A 75 -17.14 -11.11 -4.93
C PRO A 75 -17.97 -11.79 -3.85
N THR A 76 -19.18 -12.23 -4.15
CA THR A 76 -19.89 -13.25 -3.35
C THR A 76 -20.06 -14.50 -4.21
N ARG A 77 -20.22 -15.66 -3.58
CA ARG A 77 -20.42 -16.96 -4.23
C ARG A 77 -21.68 -17.60 -3.70
N GLU A 78 -22.74 -17.56 -4.50
CA GLU A 78 -24.04 -18.13 -4.16
C GLU A 78 -24.09 -19.61 -4.60
N PRO A 79 -24.05 -20.58 -3.67
CA PRO A 79 -23.97 -21.99 -4.03
C PRO A 79 -25.26 -22.47 -4.71
N LEU A 80 -25.10 -23.12 -5.86
CA LEU A 80 -26.18 -23.87 -6.53
C LEU A 80 -26.20 -25.31 -6.06
N ASP A 81 -25.01 -25.86 -5.82
CA ASP A 81 -24.73 -27.19 -5.29
C ASP A 81 -23.31 -27.17 -4.67
N PRO A 82 -22.78 -28.30 -4.15
CA PRO A 82 -21.45 -28.31 -3.51
C PRO A 82 -20.26 -27.90 -4.40
N VAL A 83 -20.44 -27.80 -5.72
CA VAL A 83 -19.37 -27.52 -6.69
C VAL A 83 -19.61 -26.20 -7.44
N ARG A 84 -20.85 -25.94 -7.86
CA ARG A 84 -21.20 -24.79 -8.70
C ARG A 84 -21.79 -23.66 -7.86
N TYR A 85 -21.49 -22.43 -8.27
CA TYR A 85 -22.01 -21.23 -7.64
C TYR A 85 -22.16 -20.09 -8.66
N ILE A 86 -23.01 -19.11 -8.34
CA ILE A 86 -23.12 -17.85 -9.05
C ILE A 86 -22.21 -16.83 -8.35
N SER A 87 -21.41 -16.07 -9.09
CA SER A 87 -20.49 -15.07 -8.56
C SER A 87 -20.40 -13.88 -9.49
N ASN A 88 -19.90 -12.76 -8.97
CA ASN A 88 -19.47 -11.62 -9.78
C ASN A 88 -17.93 -11.64 -10.00
N HIS A 89 -17.44 -10.76 -10.87
CA HIS A 89 -16.01 -10.66 -11.24
C HIS A 89 -15.22 -9.65 -10.39
N SER A 90 -15.72 -9.26 -9.21
CA SER A 90 -15.01 -8.33 -8.34
C SER A 90 -13.67 -8.94 -7.92
N SER A 91 -12.60 -8.17 -8.11
CA SER A 91 -11.25 -8.57 -7.67
C SER A 91 -10.96 -8.17 -6.22
N GLY A 92 -11.83 -7.38 -5.58
CA GLY A 92 -11.63 -6.80 -4.24
C GLY A 92 -10.57 -5.70 -4.17
N LYS A 93 -9.74 -5.49 -5.21
CA LYS A 93 -8.59 -4.58 -5.17
C LYS A 93 -8.94 -3.16 -4.74
N MET A 94 -10.05 -2.62 -5.22
CA MET A 94 -10.50 -1.26 -4.87
C MET A 94 -10.82 -1.16 -3.38
N GLY A 95 -11.66 -2.05 -2.85
CA GLY A 95 -12.04 -2.03 -1.43
C GLY A 95 -10.83 -2.25 -0.50
N PHE A 96 -9.92 -3.15 -0.86
CA PHE A 96 -8.68 -3.36 -0.12
C PHE A 96 -7.76 -2.13 -0.15
N ALA A 97 -7.65 -1.43 -1.27
CA ALA A 97 -6.86 -0.20 -1.38
C ALA A 97 -7.47 0.94 -0.54
N ILE A 98 -8.80 1.06 -0.54
CA ILE A 98 -9.51 2.04 0.30
C ILE A 98 -9.31 1.72 1.79
N ALA A 99 -9.45 0.45 2.18
CA ALA A 99 -9.22 0.01 3.56
C ALA A 99 -7.79 0.32 4.02
N ALA A 100 -6.78 0.02 3.19
CA ALA A 100 -5.40 0.34 3.46
C ALA A 100 -5.15 1.86 3.58
N ALA A 101 -5.79 2.66 2.71
CA ALA A 101 -5.66 4.12 2.76
C ALA A 101 -6.31 4.73 4.02
N ALA A 102 -7.49 4.24 4.40
CA ALA A 102 -8.18 4.68 5.62
C ALA A 102 -7.40 4.31 6.88
N ALA A 103 -6.92 3.07 6.98
CA ALA A 103 -6.11 2.61 8.11
C ALA A 103 -4.77 3.37 8.22
N ARG A 104 -4.11 3.68 7.09
CA ARG A 104 -2.91 4.53 7.08
C ARG A 104 -3.15 5.95 7.58
N ARG A 105 -4.39 6.44 7.51
CA ARG A 105 -4.82 7.73 8.07
C ARG A 105 -5.39 7.62 9.49
N GLY A 106 -5.20 6.48 10.14
CA GLY A 106 -5.53 6.23 11.53
C GLY A 106 -6.95 5.73 11.80
N ALA A 107 -7.80 5.55 10.79
CA ALA A 107 -9.16 5.04 11.00
C ALA A 107 -9.15 3.63 11.60
N ASN A 108 -10.18 3.33 12.40
CA ASN A 108 -10.47 1.95 12.82
C ASN A 108 -11.28 1.26 11.71
N VAL A 109 -10.63 0.40 10.93
CA VAL A 109 -11.21 -0.15 9.71
C VAL A 109 -11.67 -1.59 9.89
N THR A 110 -12.93 -1.86 9.54
CA THR A 110 -13.49 -3.20 9.36
C THR A 110 -13.69 -3.49 7.88
N LEU A 111 -13.09 -4.57 7.37
CA LEU A 111 -13.20 -5.00 5.98
C LEU A 111 -13.98 -6.31 5.90
N VAL A 112 -15.23 -6.27 5.45
CA VAL A 112 -16.03 -7.45 5.17
C VAL A 112 -15.69 -7.93 3.76
N SER A 113 -14.92 -9.02 3.66
CA SER A 113 -14.36 -9.50 2.41
C SER A 113 -15.05 -10.77 1.95
N GLY A 114 -15.52 -10.74 0.71
CA GLY A 114 -15.77 -11.94 -0.08
C GLY A 114 -14.49 -12.71 -0.44
N PRO A 115 -14.60 -13.88 -1.10
CA PRO A 115 -13.45 -14.74 -1.38
C PRO A 115 -12.48 -14.11 -2.41
N VAL A 116 -11.36 -13.59 -1.90
CA VAL A 116 -10.21 -13.10 -2.68
C VAL A 116 -8.88 -13.51 -2.03
N SER A 117 -7.83 -13.62 -2.84
CA SER A 117 -6.47 -13.96 -2.38
C SER A 117 -5.62 -12.73 -1.99
N LEU A 118 -6.25 -11.57 -1.77
CA LEU A 118 -5.55 -10.36 -1.37
C LEU A 118 -5.15 -10.43 0.11
N PRO A 119 -3.92 -10.03 0.48
CA PRO A 119 -3.52 -9.97 1.87
C PRO A 119 -4.30 -8.87 2.61
N THR A 120 -4.61 -9.11 3.88
CA THR A 120 -5.22 -8.09 4.73
C THR A 120 -4.25 -6.92 4.93
N PRO A 121 -4.65 -5.67 4.65
CA PRO A 121 -3.80 -4.53 4.91
C PRO A 121 -3.47 -4.38 6.40
N PRO A 122 -2.31 -3.79 6.76
CA PRO A 122 -1.99 -3.49 8.15
C PRO A 122 -3.08 -2.66 8.84
N PHE A 123 -3.34 -2.96 10.12
CA PHE A 123 -4.31 -2.25 10.97
C PHE A 123 -5.77 -2.30 10.47
N VAL A 124 -6.11 -3.26 9.61
CA VAL A 124 -7.48 -3.54 9.17
C VAL A 124 -7.99 -4.82 9.82
N ASN A 125 -9.17 -4.79 10.43
CA ASN A 125 -9.87 -5.97 10.91
C ASN A 125 -10.67 -6.61 9.76
N ARG A 126 -10.29 -7.80 9.30
CA ARG A 126 -10.96 -8.50 8.20
C ARG A 126 -11.99 -9.51 8.72
N VAL A 127 -13.17 -9.50 8.12
CA VAL A 127 -14.22 -10.51 8.30
C VAL A 127 -14.45 -11.19 6.96
N ASP A 128 -14.17 -12.49 6.88
CA ASP A 128 -14.39 -13.27 5.66
C ASP A 128 -15.82 -13.80 5.58
N VAL A 129 -16.42 -13.66 4.40
CA VAL A 129 -17.77 -14.15 4.06
C VAL A 129 -17.75 -14.79 2.68
N MET A 130 -18.69 -15.70 2.44
CA MET A 130 -18.83 -16.40 1.16
C MET A 130 -20.02 -15.89 0.36
N THR A 131 -21.18 -15.76 1.00
CA THR A 131 -22.45 -15.40 0.33
C THR A 131 -22.83 -13.95 0.57
N ALA A 132 -23.73 -13.41 -0.25
CA ALA A 132 -24.30 -12.09 -0.04
C ALA A 132 -25.06 -12.01 1.29
N LEU A 133 -25.74 -13.08 1.70
CA LEU A 133 -26.47 -13.13 2.97
C LEU A 133 -25.52 -13.11 4.18
N GLU A 134 -24.40 -13.83 4.10
CA GLU A 134 -23.34 -13.75 5.12
C GLU A 134 -22.72 -12.36 5.18
N MET A 135 -22.49 -11.73 4.02
CA MET A 135 -21.98 -10.36 3.94
C MET A 135 -22.95 -9.37 4.59
N GLU A 136 -24.23 -9.46 4.27
CA GLU A 136 -25.28 -8.63 4.89
C GLU A 136 -25.34 -8.85 6.41
N ALA A 137 -25.31 -10.09 6.87
CA ALA A 137 -25.34 -10.41 8.30
C ALA A 137 -24.12 -9.83 9.03
N ALA A 138 -22.92 -9.96 8.45
CA ALA A 138 -21.68 -9.42 9.01
C ALA A 138 -21.72 -7.87 9.09
N VAL A 139 -22.26 -7.22 8.06
CA VAL A 139 -22.47 -5.76 8.06
C VAL A 139 -23.46 -5.38 9.17
N ASN A 140 -24.65 -5.97 9.17
CA ASN A 140 -25.71 -5.62 10.12
C ASN A 140 -25.32 -5.86 11.59
N ALA A 141 -24.42 -6.81 11.87
CA ALA A 141 -23.93 -7.08 13.20
C ALA A 141 -23.19 -5.88 13.83
N SER A 142 -22.60 -4.99 13.03
CA SER A 142 -21.76 -3.90 13.55
C SER A 142 -21.83 -2.56 12.80
N VAL A 143 -22.75 -2.41 11.84
CA VAL A 143 -22.88 -1.18 11.03
C VAL A 143 -23.26 0.05 11.88
N GLN A 144 -24.03 -0.14 12.95
CA GLN A 144 -24.46 0.96 13.84
C GLN A 144 -23.30 1.58 14.63
N GLN A 145 -22.18 0.86 14.76
CA GLN A 145 -20.97 1.34 15.42
C GLN A 145 -19.99 2.01 14.45
N GLN A 146 -20.31 2.02 13.14
CA GLN A 146 -19.49 2.64 12.10
C GLN A 146 -19.93 4.08 11.87
N ASN A 147 -18.98 4.95 11.58
CA ASN A 147 -19.26 6.31 11.14
C ASN A 147 -19.47 6.38 9.63
N ILE A 148 -18.84 5.48 8.87
CA ILE A 148 -18.92 5.39 7.41
C ILE A 148 -19.06 3.92 7.02
N PHE A 149 -20.03 3.63 6.15
CA PHE A 149 -20.22 2.36 5.45
C PHE A 149 -20.61 2.64 4.00
#